data_AF-A0A316NPU3-F1
#
_entry.id   AF-A0A316NPU3-F1
#
_cell.length_a   1.000
_cell.length_b   1.000
_cell.length_c   1.000
_cell.angle_alpha   90.00
_cell.angle_beta   90.00
_cell.angle_gamma   90.00
#
_symmetry.space_group_name_H-M   'P 1'
#
loop_
_entity.id
_entity.type
_entity.pdbx_description
1 polymer ?
#
loop_
_entity_poly.entity_id
_entity_poly.type
_entity_poly.pdbx_seq_one_letter_code
_entity_poly.pdbx_strand_id
1 'polypeptide(L)'
;MIIHAVLGNPNHPEYGVATIPFPIPHDQYAHCMELLEALEIGDAVKADCQVQEINSFYSALKRTEMLPVNVEELNYLAKRLDSFDVGEAAQFQAMAHKLELSELKDLINLTFCCQQTTVITDFSDLAAVGRDHYMNLHGGCTTVTELEALDGEETARQLIASVGGTVTPYGVVYDNGMRLEQVYDGQFFPCYYYEPHATMVAVTPKSEPENTEHITWLYLPMAQEEIDRVLQRSGIADSADARLRLEHSQLPDEVNALLDMEHESLAELNALAQATGTLSTDNIKKLGAAVTLAKPQNAEQAKNLVENLDLFDFAPDAHSPAEYGKYMIQQSGHYEFDENLDEFYDYKSYAQQRLNDDDGMFTDRGYIAYKGYFSLEEIMEGGQGGSMEMGGMV
;
A
#
# COMPACT_ATOMS: atom_id res chain seq x y z
N MET A 1 -0.07 14.58 5.43
CA MET A 1 0.74 15.75 5.79
C MET A 1 2.21 15.36 5.92
N ILE A 2 3.12 16.10 5.29
CA ILE A 2 4.56 15.80 5.31
C ILE A 2 5.20 16.32 6.61
N ILE A 3 6.04 15.49 7.23
CA ILE A 3 6.90 15.82 8.36
C ILE A 3 8.33 16.00 7.82
N HIS A 4 9.01 17.09 8.17
CA HIS A 4 10.44 17.22 7.91
C HIS A 4 11.19 17.15 9.24
N ALA A 5 12.12 16.20 9.36
CA ALA A 5 12.99 16.11 10.52
C ALA A 5 14.44 16.39 10.11
N VAL A 6 15.11 17.25 10.89
CA VAL A 6 16.54 17.49 10.80
C VAL A 6 17.22 16.52 11.76
N LEU A 7 17.96 15.57 11.22
CA LEU A 7 18.60 14.48 11.95
C LEU A 7 20.12 14.67 11.97
N GLY A 8 20.75 14.37 13.10
CA GLY A 8 22.20 14.41 13.26
C GLY A 8 22.72 13.33 14.18
N ASN A 9 24.04 13.12 14.16
CA ASN A 9 24.68 12.12 15.02
C ASN A 9 24.83 12.66 16.46
N PRO A 10 24.24 12.03 17.48
CA PRO A 10 24.34 12.50 18.86
C PRO A 10 25.77 12.45 19.41
N ASN A 11 26.63 11.58 18.87
CA ASN A 11 28.00 11.40 19.32
C ASN A 11 29.01 12.21 18.49
N HIS A 12 28.64 12.60 17.26
CA HIS A 12 29.47 13.35 16.32
C HIS A 12 28.75 14.57 15.73
N PRO A 13 28.47 15.62 16.54
CA PRO A 13 27.80 16.83 16.05
C PRO A 13 28.53 17.53 14.90
N GLU A 14 29.84 17.33 14.79
CA GLU A 14 30.69 17.87 13.73
C GLU A 14 30.39 17.32 12.33
N TYR A 15 29.70 16.18 12.22
CA TYR A 15 29.32 15.59 10.92
C TYR A 15 28.20 16.36 10.23
N GLY A 16 27.52 17.26 10.95
CA GLY A 16 26.42 18.06 10.42
C GLY A 16 25.07 17.37 10.58
N VAL A 17 24.14 17.69 9.69
CA VAL A 17 22.74 17.24 9.75
C VAL A 17 22.20 16.91 8.37
N ALA A 18 21.21 16.01 8.32
CA ALA A 18 20.42 15.70 7.13
C ALA A 18 18.96 16.08 7.40
N THR A 19 18.29 16.65 6.38
CA THR A 19 16.84 16.92 6.46
C THR A 19 16.11 15.84 5.69
N ILE A 20 15.33 15.01 6.38
CA ILE A 20 14.62 13.87 5.81
C ILE A 20 13.11 14.16 5.80
N PRO A 21 12.42 14.01 4.65
CA PRO A 21 10.97 14.05 4.59
C PRO A 21 10.37 12.72 5.06
N PHE A 22 9.27 12.78 5.80
CA PHE A 22 8.49 11.63 6.26
C PHE A 22 6.99 11.81 5.93
N PRO A 23 6.27 10.76 5.49
CA PRO A 23 6.79 9.46 5.06
C PRO A 23 7.85 9.60 3.96
N ILE A 24 8.89 8.77 4.01
CA ILE A 24 9.96 8.79 3.01
C ILE A 24 9.38 8.28 1.68
N PRO A 25 9.42 9.07 0.59
CA PRO A 25 8.95 8.60 -0.72
C PRO A 25 9.77 7.39 -1.21
N HIS A 26 9.11 6.41 -1.83
CA HIS A 26 9.77 5.18 -2.30
C HIS A 26 10.96 5.44 -3.24
N ASP A 27 10.83 6.41 -4.15
CA ASP A 27 11.88 6.80 -5.11
C ASP A 27 13.06 7.55 -4.46
N GLN A 28 12.89 8.01 -3.22
CA GLN A 28 13.89 8.75 -2.44
C GLN A 28 14.42 7.97 -1.24
N TYR A 29 13.91 6.76 -0.98
CA TYR A 29 14.28 5.99 0.21
C TYR A 29 15.79 5.75 0.26
N ALA A 30 16.37 5.23 -0.82
CA ALA A 30 17.80 4.96 -0.88
C ALA A 30 18.64 6.23 -0.70
N HIS A 31 18.25 7.32 -1.37
CA HIS A 31 18.93 8.59 -1.21
C HIS A 31 18.88 9.13 0.23
N CYS A 32 17.74 8.98 0.91
CA CYS A 32 17.61 9.38 2.31
C CYS A 32 18.50 8.55 3.23
N MET A 33 18.63 7.24 2.98
CA MET A 33 19.52 6.38 3.76
C MET A 33 20.99 6.69 3.51
N GLU A 34 21.41 6.96 2.27
CA GLU A 34 22.77 7.43 1.95
C GLU A 34 23.15 8.71 2.71
N LEU A 35 22.21 9.66 2.84
CA LEU A 35 22.42 10.89 3.61
C LEU A 35 22.63 10.63 5.11
N LEU A 36 21.94 9.64 5.67
CA LEU A 36 22.07 9.26 7.08
C LEU A 36 23.36 8.45 7.31
N GLU A 37 23.70 7.55 6.40
CA GLU A 37 24.93 6.76 6.46
C GLU A 37 26.17 7.66 6.42
N ALA A 38 26.16 8.74 5.62
CA ALA A 38 27.22 9.74 5.58
C ALA A 38 27.45 10.46 6.93
N LEU A 39 26.46 10.41 7.84
CA LEU A 39 26.53 10.93 9.20
C LEU A 39 26.77 9.82 10.24
N GLU A 40 27.01 8.59 9.82
CA GLU A 40 27.16 7.40 10.66
C GLU A 40 25.93 7.15 11.57
N ILE A 41 24.72 7.39 11.05
CA ILE A 41 23.42 7.12 11.70
C ILE A 41 22.46 6.43 10.72
N GLY A 42 21.25 6.12 11.16
CA GLY A 42 20.23 5.48 10.34
C GLY A 42 20.23 3.96 10.45
N ASP A 43 20.67 3.39 11.57
CA ASP A 43 20.56 1.96 11.85
C ASP A 43 19.09 1.50 11.79
N ALA A 44 18.84 0.34 11.18
CA ALA A 44 17.48 -0.19 10.99
C ALA A 44 16.78 -0.55 12.32
N VAL A 45 17.53 -0.73 13.41
CA VAL A 45 17.02 -1.15 14.73
C VAL A 45 17.25 -0.09 15.80
N LYS A 46 18.43 0.55 15.83
CA LYS A 46 18.80 1.45 16.93
C LYS A 46 18.18 2.83 16.79
N ALA A 47 17.95 3.46 17.93
CA ALA A 47 17.65 4.89 18.00
C ALA A 47 18.97 5.68 17.99
N ASP A 48 19.54 5.92 16.81
CA ASP A 48 20.83 6.58 16.62
C ASP A 48 20.73 7.97 15.97
N CYS A 49 19.54 8.36 15.51
CA CYS A 49 19.30 9.66 14.89
C CYS A 49 18.83 10.67 15.95
N GLN A 50 19.63 11.68 16.29
CA GLN A 50 19.15 12.77 17.16
C GLN A 50 18.31 13.76 16.35
N VAL A 51 17.07 14.01 16.78
CA VAL A 51 16.19 15.01 16.17
C VAL A 51 16.65 16.42 16.58
N GLN A 52 17.26 17.17 15.68
CA GLN A 52 17.65 18.56 15.94
C GLN A 52 16.47 19.52 15.84
N GLU A 53 15.59 19.28 14.87
CA GLU A 53 14.38 20.05 14.64
C GLU A 53 13.34 19.14 13.97
N ILE A 54 12.07 19.30 14.32
CA ILE A 54 10.96 18.64 13.62
C ILE A 54 9.89 19.64 13.21
N ASN A 55 9.73 19.79 11.90
CA ASN A 55 8.73 20.65 11.30
C ASN A 55 7.55 19.80 10.81
N SER A 56 6.41 19.95 11.48
CA SER A 56 5.20 19.17 11.25
C SER A 56 3.96 19.94 11.66
N PHE A 57 2.82 19.61 11.05
CA PHE A 57 1.50 19.97 11.57
C PHE A 57 1.27 19.47 13.01
N TYR A 58 1.86 18.31 13.34
CA TYR A 58 1.75 17.67 14.64
C TYR A 58 2.76 18.28 15.62
N SER A 59 2.44 19.43 16.22
CA SER A 59 3.35 20.11 17.16
C SER A 59 3.61 19.29 18.43
N ALA A 60 2.81 18.26 18.72
CA ALA A 60 3.10 17.29 19.78
C ALA A 60 4.43 16.57 19.57
N LEU A 61 4.84 16.38 18.31
CA LEU A 61 6.11 15.74 17.96
C LEU A 61 7.33 16.59 18.33
N LYS A 62 7.19 17.90 18.62
CA LYS A 62 8.33 18.72 19.10
C LYS A 62 8.96 18.19 20.39
N ARG A 63 8.26 17.34 21.15
CA ARG A 63 8.83 16.66 22.33
C ARG A 63 9.92 15.64 21.97
N THR A 64 10.04 15.25 20.70
CA THR A 64 11.14 14.38 20.22
C THR A 64 12.41 15.16 19.93
N GLU A 65 12.37 16.50 19.87
CA GLU A 65 13.58 17.32 19.67
C GLU A 65 14.60 17.04 20.79
N MET A 66 15.86 16.95 20.39
CA MET A 66 17.02 16.54 21.18
C MET A 66 17.02 15.09 21.67
N LEU A 67 16.00 14.29 21.36
CA LEU A 67 15.98 12.85 21.67
C LEU A 67 16.53 12.03 20.50
N PRO A 68 17.24 10.93 20.79
CA PRO A 68 17.57 9.94 19.78
C PRO A 68 16.31 9.15 19.38
N VAL A 69 16.13 8.95 18.08
CA VAL A 69 15.02 8.19 17.51
C VAL A 69 15.52 7.19 16.49
N ASN A 70 14.74 6.14 16.24
CA ASN A 70 14.97 5.24 15.12
C ASN A 70 14.27 5.79 13.87
N VAL A 71 14.97 5.81 12.73
CA VAL A 71 14.46 6.39 11.49
C VAL A 71 13.25 5.61 10.93
N GLU A 72 13.24 4.28 11.07
CA GLU A 72 12.13 3.44 10.59
C GLU A 72 10.87 3.65 11.43
N GLU A 73 11.02 3.81 12.75
CA GLU A 73 9.89 4.15 13.63
C GLU A 73 9.29 5.51 13.30
N LEU A 74 10.13 6.51 13.01
CA LEU A 74 9.66 7.83 12.60
C LEU A 74 8.93 7.77 11.25
N ASN A 75 9.45 6.98 10.31
CA ASN A 75 8.82 6.74 9.03
C ASN A 75 7.46 6.03 9.18
N TYR A 76 7.39 4.98 10.00
CA TYR A 76 6.14 4.29 10.29
C TYR A 76 5.11 5.20 10.98
N LEU A 77 5.54 5.96 11.98
CA LEU A 77 4.67 6.93 12.66
C LEU A 77 4.13 7.97 11.67
N ALA A 78 4.97 8.50 10.79
CA ALA A 78 4.53 9.44 9.77
C ALA A 78 3.50 8.81 8.81
N LYS A 79 3.71 7.56 8.36
CA LYS A 79 2.74 6.82 7.53
C LYS A 79 1.38 6.69 8.24
N ARG A 80 1.37 6.42 9.56
CA ARG A 80 0.14 6.38 10.37
C ARG A 80 -0.55 7.75 10.42
N LEU A 81 0.21 8.79 10.76
CA LEU A 81 -0.33 10.14 10.92
C LEU A 81 -0.83 10.74 9.59
N ASP A 82 -0.25 10.36 8.45
CA ASP A 82 -0.68 10.82 7.13
C ASP A 82 -2.15 10.46 6.82
N SER A 83 -2.65 9.35 7.37
CA SER A 83 -4.04 8.90 7.21
C SER A 83 -5.05 9.65 8.07
N PHE A 84 -4.61 10.39 9.09
CA PHE A 84 -5.51 10.97 10.06
C PHE A 84 -6.25 12.17 9.49
N ASP A 85 -7.55 12.22 9.76
CA ASP A 85 -8.31 13.45 9.57
C ASP A 85 -7.99 14.49 10.66
N VAL A 86 -8.63 15.68 10.57
CA VAL A 86 -8.40 16.77 11.52
C VAL A 86 -8.82 16.41 12.95
N GLY A 87 -9.89 15.62 13.11
CA GLY A 87 -10.38 15.16 14.42
C GLY A 87 -9.44 14.14 15.05
N GLU A 88 -9.01 13.16 14.26
CA GLU A 88 -8.03 12.15 14.69
C GLU A 88 -6.68 12.78 15.05
N ALA A 89 -6.25 13.79 14.28
CA ALA A 89 -5.05 14.54 14.60
C ALA A 89 -5.17 15.34 15.90
N ALA A 90 -6.35 15.90 16.21
CA ALA A 90 -6.61 16.57 17.49
C ALA A 90 -6.59 15.58 18.66
N GLN A 91 -7.23 14.41 18.50
CA GLN A 91 -7.20 13.30 19.47
C GLN A 91 -5.77 12.86 19.78
N PHE A 92 -4.96 12.59 18.75
CA PHE A 92 -3.57 12.22 18.90
C PHE A 92 -2.76 13.28 19.65
N GLN A 93 -2.82 14.54 19.21
CA GLN A 93 -2.01 15.60 19.80
C GLN A 93 -2.41 15.92 21.25
N ALA A 94 -3.71 15.94 21.56
CA ALA A 94 -4.19 16.18 22.90
C ALA A 94 -3.77 15.06 23.86
N MET A 95 -3.86 13.80 23.42
CA MET A 95 -3.45 12.66 24.23
C MET A 95 -1.94 12.53 24.38
N ALA A 96 -1.17 12.74 23.32
CA ALA A 96 0.29 12.79 23.40
C ALA A 96 0.75 13.85 24.40
N HIS A 97 0.11 15.03 24.40
CA HIS A 97 0.40 16.08 25.37
C HIS A 97 -0.02 15.69 26.79
N LYS A 98 -1.24 15.19 26.98
CA LYS A 98 -1.78 14.84 28.30
C LYS A 98 -0.98 13.74 28.98
N LEU A 99 -0.55 12.74 28.22
CA LEU A 99 0.26 11.62 28.70
C LEU A 99 1.76 11.92 28.70
N GLU A 100 2.16 13.11 28.24
CA GLU A 100 3.55 13.56 28.14
C GLU A 100 4.45 12.63 27.31
N LEU A 101 3.90 12.00 26.27
CA LEU A 101 4.62 11.05 25.43
C LEU A 101 5.73 11.74 24.61
N SER A 102 6.86 11.07 24.49
CA SER A 102 8.03 11.52 23.70
C SER A 102 8.77 10.38 22.99
N GLU A 103 8.62 9.13 23.47
CA GLU A 103 9.19 7.96 22.81
C GLU A 103 8.36 7.58 21.56
N LEU A 104 9.03 7.28 20.44
CA LEU A 104 8.34 6.91 19.20
C LEU A 104 7.49 5.66 19.35
N LYS A 105 7.95 4.68 20.15
CA LYS A 105 7.17 3.47 20.46
C LYS A 105 5.78 3.82 21.04
N ASP A 106 5.74 4.70 22.04
CA ASP A 106 4.48 5.09 22.67
C ASP A 106 3.63 5.98 21.77
N LEU A 107 4.25 6.84 20.95
CA LEU A 107 3.54 7.64 19.95
C LEU A 107 2.91 6.73 18.87
N ILE A 108 3.62 5.71 18.40
CA ILE A 108 3.09 4.70 17.47
C ILE A 108 1.91 3.98 18.11
N ASN A 109 2.07 3.49 19.33
CA ASN A 109 1.00 2.83 20.10
C ASN A 109 -0.23 3.73 20.28
N LEU A 110 -0.02 5.02 20.51
CA LEU A 110 -1.11 5.99 20.62
C LEU A 110 -1.94 6.08 19.33
N THR A 111 -1.32 5.93 18.15
CA THR A 111 -2.06 5.98 16.87
C THR A 111 -3.11 4.88 16.71
N PHE A 112 -3.07 3.81 17.53
CA PHE A 112 -4.04 2.71 17.48
C PHE A 112 -5.22 2.89 18.43
N CYS A 113 -5.13 3.82 19.38
CA CYS A 113 -6.14 3.98 20.43
C CYS A 113 -6.63 5.42 20.62
N CYS A 114 -5.98 6.43 20.01
CA CYS A 114 -6.36 7.82 20.22
C CYS A 114 -7.79 8.14 19.76
N GLN A 115 -8.33 7.43 18.76
CA GLN A 115 -9.71 7.60 18.28
C GLN A 115 -10.78 7.29 19.32
N GLN A 116 -10.44 6.59 20.40
CA GLN A 116 -11.37 6.30 21.49
C GLN A 116 -11.64 7.55 22.37
N THR A 117 -10.81 8.58 22.26
CA THR A 117 -10.92 9.81 23.05
C THR A 117 -11.84 10.82 22.41
N THR A 118 -12.33 11.79 23.17
CA THR A 118 -13.07 12.94 22.62
C THR A 118 -12.28 14.21 22.89
N VAL A 119 -12.02 14.99 21.84
CA VAL A 119 -11.36 16.30 21.96
C VAL A 119 -12.31 17.38 21.46
N ILE A 120 -12.66 18.32 22.34
CA ILE A 120 -13.42 19.50 21.96
C ILE A 120 -12.43 20.61 21.58
N THR A 121 -12.34 20.90 20.30
CA THR A 121 -11.49 21.98 19.74
C THR A 121 -12.26 23.28 19.53
N ASP A 122 -13.57 23.19 19.30
CA ASP A 122 -14.48 24.32 19.14
C ASP A 122 -15.78 24.07 19.92
N PHE A 123 -16.25 25.10 20.62
CA PHE A 123 -17.49 25.07 21.41
C PHE A 123 -18.67 25.76 20.71
N SER A 124 -18.50 26.20 19.46
CA SER A 124 -19.52 26.95 18.72
C SER A 124 -20.73 26.09 18.29
N ASP A 125 -20.52 24.79 18.05
CA ASP A 125 -21.57 23.83 17.68
C ASP A 125 -21.59 22.64 18.65
N LEU A 126 -22.40 22.77 19.71
CA LEU A 126 -22.54 21.72 20.71
C LEU A 126 -23.24 20.47 20.17
N ALA A 127 -24.08 20.59 19.13
CA ALA A 127 -24.73 19.42 18.55
C ALA A 127 -23.71 18.54 17.83
N ALA A 128 -22.79 19.14 17.08
CA ALA A 128 -21.66 18.43 16.46
C ALA A 128 -20.76 17.77 17.51
N VAL A 129 -20.38 18.50 18.56
CA VAL A 129 -19.56 17.96 19.67
C VAL A 129 -20.19 16.71 20.29
N GLY A 130 -21.50 16.74 20.57
CA GLY A 130 -22.17 15.59 21.16
C GLY A 130 -22.28 14.41 20.19
N ARG A 131 -22.46 14.69 18.89
CA ARG A 131 -22.45 13.66 17.84
C ARG A 131 -21.10 12.97 17.76
N ASP A 132 -20.02 13.74 17.71
CA ASP A 132 -18.66 13.20 17.64
C ASP A 132 -18.30 12.44 18.91
N HIS A 133 -18.67 12.95 20.08
CA HIS A 133 -18.51 12.23 21.35
C HIS A 133 -19.21 10.88 21.34
N TYR A 134 -20.48 10.85 20.89
CA TYR A 134 -21.25 9.62 20.80
C TYR A 134 -20.59 8.61 19.86
N MET A 135 -20.13 9.06 18.69
CA MET A 135 -19.41 8.21 17.73
C MET A 135 -18.11 7.65 18.32
N ASN A 136 -17.33 8.44 19.07
CA ASN A 136 -16.11 7.98 19.71
C ASN A 136 -16.37 6.89 20.77
N LEU A 137 -17.51 6.93 21.48
CA LEU A 137 -17.87 5.93 22.48
C LEU A 137 -18.37 4.61 21.89
N HIS A 138 -19.03 4.66 20.74
CA HIS A 138 -19.73 3.49 20.15
C HIS A 138 -19.02 2.95 18.89
N GLY A 139 -18.04 3.68 18.37
CA GLY A 139 -17.31 3.33 17.15
C GLY A 139 -18.23 3.23 15.92
N GLY A 140 -17.81 2.40 14.96
CA GLY A 140 -18.56 2.14 13.71
C GLY A 140 -19.86 1.34 13.87
N CYS A 141 -20.27 1.00 15.10
CA CYS A 141 -21.49 0.23 15.36
C CYS A 141 -22.76 1.10 15.43
N THR A 142 -22.62 2.42 15.39
CA THR A 142 -23.75 3.36 15.47
C THR A 142 -24.56 3.36 14.17
N THR A 143 -25.87 3.15 14.28
CA THR A 143 -26.76 3.22 13.11
C THR A 143 -27.09 4.67 12.76
N VAL A 144 -27.43 4.93 11.48
CA VAL A 144 -27.89 6.25 11.02
C VAL A 144 -29.11 6.70 11.83
N THR A 145 -30.05 5.79 12.09
CA THR A 145 -31.27 6.08 12.87
C THR A 145 -30.96 6.50 14.32
N GLU A 146 -30.00 5.83 14.98
CA GLU A 146 -29.57 6.22 16.33
C GLU A 146 -28.92 7.60 16.32
N LEU A 147 -28.09 7.88 15.31
CA LEU A 147 -27.40 9.16 15.18
C LEU A 147 -28.36 10.31 14.85
N GLU A 148 -29.38 10.07 14.04
CA GLU A 148 -30.43 11.05 13.71
C GLU A 148 -31.37 11.34 14.90
N ALA A 149 -31.56 10.35 15.78
CA ALA A 149 -32.37 10.51 16.99
C ALA A 149 -31.58 11.09 18.18
N LEU A 150 -30.26 11.22 18.06
CA LEU A 150 -29.38 11.71 19.12
C LEU A 150 -29.63 13.19 19.40
N ASP A 151 -29.87 13.52 20.67
CA ASP A 151 -29.76 14.90 21.15
C ASP A 151 -28.29 15.26 21.38
N GLY A 152 -27.64 15.73 20.32
CA GLY A 152 -26.23 16.10 20.34
C GLY A 152 -25.93 17.23 21.33
N GLU A 153 -26.81 18.23 21.44
CA GLU A 153 -26.57 19.36 22.34
C GLU A 153 -26.59 18.92 23.82
N GLU A 154 -27.58 18.12 24.21
CA GLU A 154 -27.65 17.56 25.57
C GLU A 154 -26.45 16.64 25.84
N THR A 155 -26.06 15.80 24.87
CA THR A 155 -24.90 14.91 24.99
C THR A 155 -23.61 15.70 25.23
N ALA A 156 -23.38 16.79 24.48
CA ALA A 156 -22.23 17.66 24.70
C ALA A 156 -22.28 18.37 26.06
N ARG A 157 -23.45 18.85 26.49
CA ARG A 157 -23.62 19.49 27.80
C ARG A 157 -23.29 18.52 28.94
N GLN A 158 -23.72 17.26 28.84
CA GLN A 158 -23.40 16.22 29.81
C GLN A 158 -21.89 15.92 29.83
N LEU A 159 -21.25 15.81 28.66
CA LEU A 159 -19.81 15.64 28.57
C LEU A 159 -19.07 16.82 29.23
N ILE A 160 -19.44 18.06 28.91
CA ILE A 160 -18.80 19.27 29.43
C ILE A 160 -19.00 19.40 30.94
N ALA A 161 -20.17 19.03 31.46
CA ALA A 161 -20.47 19.03 32.88
C ALA A 161 -19.80 17.87 33.63
N SER A 162 -19.33 16.83 32.92
CA SER A 162 -18.66 15.69 33.53
C SER A 162 -17.29 16.06 34.11
N VAL A 163 -16.90 15.38 35.19
CA VAL A 163 -15.56 15.47 35.74
C VAL A 163 -14.66 14.55 34.93
N GLY A 164 -13.72 15.09 34.16
CA GLY A 164 -12.80 14.27 33.34
C GLY A 164 -12.09 15.00 32.21
N GLY A 165 -12.64 16.14 31.77
CA GLY A 165 -12.02 16.98 30.75
C GLY A 165 -10.68 17.55 31.20
N THR A 166 -9.65 17.40 30.37
CA THR A 166 -8.32 17.98 30.60
C THR A 166 -8.02 19.03 29.54
N VAL A 167 -7.73 20.27 29.95
CA VAL A 167 -7.37 21.34 29.02
C VAL A 167 -5.95 21.14 28.51
N THR A 168 -5.79 21.09 27.19
CA THR A 168 -4.50 21.02 26.50
C THR A 168 -4.38 22.16 25.49
N PRO A 169 -3.19 22.42 24.92
CA PRO A 169 -3.04 23.35 23.79
C PRO A 169 -3.86 22.96 22.55
N TYR A 170 -4.37 21.73 22.49
CA TYR A 170 -5.10 21.16 21.36
C TYR A 170 -6.61 21.06 21.59
N GLY A 171 -7.12 21.60 22.69
CA GLY A 171 -8.53 21.51 23.08
C GLY A 171 -8.73 20.81 24.43
N VAL A 172 -9.98 20.52 24.77
CA VAL A 172 -10.34 19.81 26.00
C VAL A 172 -10.52 18.32 25.70
N VAL A 173 -9.65 17.48 26.25
CA VAL A 173 -9.66 16.04 26.01
C VAL A 173 -10.35 15.27 27.12
N TYR A 174 -11.16 14.31 26.72
CA TYR A 174 -11.86 13.33 27.55
C TYR A 174 -11.40 11.94 27.13
N ASP A 175 -10.82 11.19 28.06
CA ASP A 175 -10.15 9.93 27.73
C ASP A 175 -11.14 8.83 27.36
N ASN A 176 -12.40 8.93 27.83
CA ASN A 176 -13.44 7.91 27.63
C ASN A 176 -13.05 6.49 28.08
N GLY A 177 -12.09 6.37 29.01
CA GLY A 177 -11.55 5.09 29.45
C GLY A 177 -10.51 4.47 28.51
N MET A 178 -10.05 5.22 27.49
CA MET A 178 -8.96 4.84 26.61
C MET A 178 -7.72 4.42 27.42
N ARG A 179 -7.04 3.39 26.93
CA ARG A 179 -5.77 2.91 27.47
C ARG A 179 -4.74 2.89 26.35
N LEU A 180 -3.51 3.29 26.69
CA LEU A 180 -2.38 3.18 25.79
C LEU A 180 -1.98 1.70 25.67
N GLU A 181 -2.56 1.00 24.70
CA GLU A 181 -2.27 -0.40 24.41
C GLU A 181 -0.92 -0.54 23.72
N GLN A 182 -0.17 -1.59 24.07
CA GLN A 182 1.16 -1.86 23.52
C GLN A 182 1.05 -2.81 22.32
N VAL A 183 0.48 -2.31 21.23
CA VAL A 183 0.29 -3.04 19.97
C VAL A 183 1.63 -3.21 19.23
N TYR A 184 2.45 -2.17 19.26
CA TYR A 184 3.82 -2.15 18.77
C TYR A 184 4.80 -2.43 19.92
N ASP A 185 5.63 -3.45 19.74
CA ASP A 185 6.55 -3.97 20.76
C ASP A 185 7.92 -3.27 20.78
N GLY A 186 8.22 -2.46 19.76
CA GLY A 186 9.53 -1.82 19.56
C GLY A 186 10.39 -2.48 18.49
N GLN A 187 9.91 -3.54 17.83
CA GLN A 187 10.61 -4.24 16.76
C GLN A 187 9.71 -4.52 15.56
N PHE A 188 8.59 -5.21 15.75
CA PHE A 188 7.69 -5.64 14.67
C PHE A 188 6.56 -4.64 14.48
N PHE A 189 6.60 -3.90 13.38
CA PHE A 189 5.54 -2.93 13.07
C PHE A 189 4.19 -3.63 12.89
N PRO A 190 3.12 -3.13 13.53
CA PRO A 190 1.79 -3.67 13.31
C PRO A 190 1.38 -3.53 11.84
N CYS A 191 0.55 -4.45 11.37
CA CYS A 191 0.00 -4.39 10.01
C CYS A 191 -0.71 -3.05 9.78
N TYR A 192 -0.30 -2.34 8.74
CA TYR A 192 -0.89 -1.06 8.36
C TYR A 192 -0.85 -0.84 6.85
N TYR A 193 -2.03 -0.89 6.22
CA TYR A 193 -2.18 -0.68 4.79
C TYR A 193 -2.09 0.80 4.45
N TYR A 194 -0.89 1.26 4.09
CA TYR A 194 -0.60 2.67 3.79
C TYR A 194 -0.50 2.95 2.29
N GLU A 195 0.04 2.02 1.50
CA GLU A 195 0.11 2.15 0.05
C GLU A 195 -1.14 1.59 -0.63
N PRO A 196 -1.89 2.41 -1.38
CA PRO A 196 -2.99 1.91 -2.16
C PRO A 196 -2.44 1.08 -3.33
N HIS A 197 -3.02 -0.10 -3.55
CA HIS A 197 -2.65 -1.02 -4.64
C HIS A 197 -1.35 -1.82 -4.42
N ALA A 198 -0.77 -1.78 -3.22
CA ALA A 198 0.40 -2.60 -2.90
C ALA A 198 0.05 -4.10 -2.78
N THR A 199 1.00 -4.93 -3.23
CA THR A 199 1.03 -6.37 -2.95
C THR A 199 1.60 -6.59 -1.56
N MET A 200 0.76 -7.05 -0.64
CA MET A 200 1.08 -7.23 0.76
C MET A 200 1.58 -8.66 1.02
N VAL A 201 2.82 -8.76 1.48
CA VAL A 201 3.48 -10.02 1.80
C VAL A 201 3.81 -10.06 3.29
N ALA A 202 3.33 -11.11 3.96
CA ALA A 202 3.76 -11.44 5.31
C ALA A 202 5.10 -12.18 5.23
N VAL A 203 6.07 -11.73 6.02
CA VAL A 203 7.39 -12.34 6.11
C VAL A 203 7.63 -12.81 7.54
N THR A 204 8.01 -14.07 7.69
CA THR A 204 8.38 -14.67 8.98
C THR A 204 9.71 -15.42 8.87
N PRO A 205 10.53 -15.49 9.93
CA PRO A 205 11.75 -16.29 9.88
C PRO A 205 11.42 -17.79 9.80
N LYS A 206 12.06 -18.54 8.91
CA LYS A 206 11.95 -20.02 8.84
C LYS A 206 12.43 -20.70 10.13
N SER A 207 13.28 -20.03 10.90
CA SER A 207 13.74 -20.51 12.22
C SER A 207 12.63 -20.51 13.28
N GLU A 208 11.53 -19.78 13.05
CA GLU A 208 10.39 -19.71 13.96
C GLU A 208 9.23 -20.63 13.53
N PRO A 209 8.35 -21.01 14.48
CA PRO A 209 7.12 -21.72 14.17
C PRO A 209 6.25 -20.96 13.15
N GLU A 210 5.49 -21.69 12.34
CA GLU A 210 4.60 -21.10 11.32
C GLU A 210 3.54 -20.15 11.87
N ASN A 211 3.13 -20.35 13.13
CA ASN A 211 2.13 -19.53 13.81
C ASN A 211 2.75 -18.41 14.68
N THR A 212 3.98 -17.98 14.37
CA THR A 212 4.61 -16.87 15.09
C THR A 212 3.83 -15.57 14.93
N GLU A 213 3.83 -14.76 15.99
CA GLU A 213 3.30 -13.39 15.97
C GLU A 213 4.32 -12.37 15.46
N HIS A 214 5.60 -12.78 15.28
CA HIS A 214 6.70 -11.97 14.75
C HIS A 214 6.61 -11.83 13.22
N ILE A 215 5.54 -11.18 12.77
CA ILE A 215 5.28 -10.97 11.35
C ILE A 215 5.84 -9.64 10.91
N THR A 216 6.60 -9.67 9.82
CA THR A 216 7.08 -8.48 9.14
C THR A 216 6.25 -8.25 7.88
N TRP A 217 5.74 -7.03 7.71
CA TRP A 217 4.85 -6.69 6.61
C TRP A 217 5.61 -5.93 5.53
N LEU A 218 5.58 -6.45 4.31
CA LEU A 218 6.08 -5.79 3.11
C LEU A 218 4.92 -5.37 2.21
N TYR A 219 5.06 -4.19 1.62
CA TYR A 219 4.05 -3.55 0.76
C TYR A 219 4.68 -3.27 -0.60
N LEU A 220 4.74 -4.30 -1.44
CA LEU A 220 5.44 -4.28 -2.72
C LEU A 220 4.66 -3.46 -3.77
N PRO A 221 5.34 -2.75 -4.67
CA PRO A 221 6.80 -2.70 -4.84
C PRO A 221 7.50 -1.81 -3.79
N MET A 222 8.70 -2.19 -3.38
CA MET A 222 9.55 -1.44 -2.45
C MET A 222 10.97 -1.30 -3.01
N ALA A 223 11.68 -0.23 -2.61
CA ALA A 223 13.10 -0.12 -2.91
C ALA A 223 13.86 -1.29 -2.26
N GLN A 224 14.87 -1.84 -2.94
CA GLN A 224 15.63 -2.99 -2.43
C GLN A 224 16.25 -2.71 -1.05
N GLU A 225 16.77 -1.50 -0.85
CA GLU A 225 17.31 -1.08 0.45
C GLU A 225 16.24 -1.04 1.55
N GLU A 226 15.01 -0.66 1.25
CA GLU A 226 13.89 -0.69 2.22
C GLU A 226 13.56 -2.14 2.60
N ILE A 227 13.54 -3.05 1.62
CA ILE A 227 13.35 -4.49 1.85
C ILE A 227 14.44 -5.03 2.78
N ASP A 228 15.70 -4.80 2.44
CA ASP A 228 16.85 -5.34 3.18
C ASP A 228 16.85 -4.86 4.63
N ARG A 229 16.51 -3.59 4.86
CA ARG A 229 16.43 -2.99 6.21
C ARG A 229 15.25 -3.53 7.01
N VAL A 230 14.09 -3.73 6.38
CA VAL A 230 12.92 -4.33 7.03
C VAL A 230 13.23 -5.78 7.43
N LEU A 231 13.89 -6.56 6.57
CA LEU A 231 14.37 -7.91 6.89
C LEU A 231 15.40 -7.90 8.03
N GLN A 232 16.40 -7.02 7.96
CA GLN A 232 17.40 -6.84 9.02
C GLN A 232 16.76 -6.56 10.37
N ARG A 233 15.76 -5.67 10.41
CA ARG A 233 15.03 -5.31 11.62
C ARG A 233 14.28 -6.51 12.23
N SER A 234 13.78 -7.40 11.38
CA SER A 234 13.12 -8.66 11.78
C SER A 234 14.07 -9.78 12.20
N GLY A 235 15.39 -9.57 12.12
CA GLY A 235 16.40 -10.59 12.43
C GLY A 235 16.63 -11.61 11.30
N ILE A 236 16.13 -11.34 10.10
CA ILE A 236 16.33 -12.17 8.90
C ILE A 236 17.57 -11.63 8.18
N ALA A 237 18.69 -12.35 8.24
CA ALA A 237 19.95 -11.92 7.63
C ALA A 237 20.01 -12.21 6.11
N ASP A 238 19.35 -13.28 5.66
CA ASP A 238 19.25 -13.65 4.25
C ASP A 238 17.77 -13.84 3.90
N SER A 239 17.33 -13.25 2.78
CA SER A 239 15.99 -13.42 2.24
C SER A 239 15.62 -14.90 2.01
N ALA A 240 16.59 -15.79 1.81
CA ALA A 240 16.34 -17.23 1.68
C ALA A 240 15.84 -17.87 2.98
N ASP A 241 16.16 -17.29 4.14
CA ASP A 241 15.68 -17.72 5.46
C ASP A 241 14.28 -17.18 5.79
N ALA A 242 13.69 -16.38 4.90
CA ALA A 242 12.32 -15.90 5.02
C ALA A 242 11.31 -16.95 4.55
N ARG A 243 10.20 -17.07 5.27
CA ARG A 243 8.97 -17.73 4.83
C ARG A 243 7.99 -16.63 4.42
N LEU A 244 7.51 -16.71 3.18
CA LEU A 244 6.62 -15.72 2.58
C LEU A 244 5.17 -16.21 2.59
N ARG A 245 4.23 -15.29 2.79
CA ARG A 245 2.80 -15.54 2.63
C ARG A 245 2.15 -14.34 1.97
N LEU A 246 1.42 -14.57 0.89
CA LEU A 246 0.66 -13.52 0.21
C LEU A 246 -0.64 -13.27 0.97
N GLU A 247 -0.82 -12.05 1.52
CA GLU A 247 -2.06 -11.68 2.21
C GLU A 247 -3.04 -10.95 1.32
N HIS A 248 -2.52 -10.05 0.49
CA HIS A 248 -3.32 -9.21 -0.37
C HIS A 248 -2.54 -8.84 -1.62
N SER A 249 -3.21 -8.82 -2.76
CA SER A 249 -2.65 -8.29 -3.99
C SER A 249 -3.79 -7.75 -4.85
N GLN A 250 -3.44 -6.93 -5.83
CA GLN A 250 -4.35 -6.56 -6.92
C GLN A 250 -4.09 -7.35 -8.20
N LEU A 251 -3.27 -8.39 -8.09
CA LEU A 251 -3.04 -9.30 -9.19
C LEU A 251 -4.34 -10.06 -9.48
N PRO A 252 -4.61 -10.42 -10.74
CA PRO A 252 -5.72 -11.31 -11.08
C PRO A 252 -5.67 -12.59 -10.27
N ASP A 253 -6.83 -13.18 -9.96
CA ASP A 253 -6.92 -14.46 -9.23
C ASP A 253 -6.10 -15.56 -9.88
N GLU A 254 -5.99 -15.55 -11.22
CA GLU A 254 -5.17 -16.47 -11.99
C GLU A 254 -3.68 -16.36 -11.66
N VAL A 255 -3.20 -15.13 -11.41
CA VAL A 255 -1.84 -14.87 -10.94
C VAL A 255 -1.71 -15.28 -9.47
N ASN A 256 -2.64 -14.92 -8.61
CA ASN A 256 -2.55 -15.31 -7.19
C ASN A 256 -2.53 -16.84 -7.00
N ALA A 257 -3.29 -17.58 -7.82
CA ALA A 257 -3.37 -19.03 -7.74
C ALA A 257 -2.11 -19.75 -8.23
N LEU A 258 -1.26 -19.11 -9.04
CA LEU A 258 -0.03 -19.73 -9.55
C LEU A 258 1.18 -19.51 -8.64
N LEU A 259 1.18 -18.44 -7.84
CA LEU A 259 2.30 -18.08 -6.98
C LEU A 259 2.46 -19.09 -5.83
N ASP A 260 3.45 -19.97 -5.95
CA ASP A 260 3.84 -20.87 -4.87
C ASP A 260 4.83 -20.19 -3.94
N MET A 261 4.30 -19.54 -2.90
CA MET A 261 5.08 -18.73 -1.96
C MET A 261 6.21 -19.48 -1.23
N GLU A 262 6.24 -20.82 -1.25
CA GLU A 262 7.38 -21.60 -0.74
C GLU A 262 8.61 -21.54 -1.66
N HIS A 263 8.38 -21.32 -2.96
CA HIS A 263 9.39 -21.35 -4.02
C HIS A 263 9.64 -19.97 -4.67
N GLU A 264 8.73 -19.01 -4.48
CA GLU A 264 8.92 -17.63 -4.95
C GLU A 264 10.03 -16.91 -4.16
N SER A 265 10.80 -16.07 -4.86
CA SER A 265 11.71 -15.13 -4.19
C SER A 265 11.04 -13.77 -3.98
N LEU A 266 11.47 -13.07 -2.93
CA LEU A 266 10.99 -11.72 -2.65
C LEU A 266 11.36 -10.74 -3.78
N ALA A 267 12.50 -10.95 -4.44
CA ALA A 267 12.94 -10.12 -5.57
C ALA A 267 12.00 -10.27 -6.78
N GLU A 268 11.60 -11.49 -7.12
CA GLU A 268 10.67 -11.74 -8.24
C GLU A 268 9.28 -11.21 -7.94
N LEU A 269 8.78 -11.39 -6.70
CA LEU A 269 7.51 -10.80 -6.26
C LEU A 269 7.54 -9.28 -6.31
N ASN A 270 8.65 -8.66 -5.90
CA ASN A 270 8.83 -7.21 -5.95
C ASN A 270 8.85 -6.71 -7.40
N ALA A 271 9.56 -7.41 -8.29
CA ALA A 271 9.61 -7.10 -9.71
C ALA A 271 8.23 -7.26 -10.39
N LEU A 272 7.49 -8.33 -10.07
CA LEU A 272 6.12 -8.52 -10.55
C LEU A 272 5.21 -7.40 -10.08
N ALA A 273 5.24 -7.06 -8.78
CA ALA A 273 4.45 -5.96 -8.23
C ALA A 273 4.77 -4.64 -8.94
N GLN A 274 6.05 -4.36 -9.19
CA GLN A 274 6.50 -3.17 -9.93
C GLN A 274 5.96 -3.14 -11.36
N ALA A 275 6.05 -4.26 -12.09
CA ALA A 275 5.54 -4.36 -13.45
C ALA A 275 4.02 -4.18 -13.52
N THR A 276 3.28 -4.67 -12.51
CA THR A 276 1.81 -4.56 -12.47
C THR A 276 1.29 -3.23 -11.96
N GLY A 277 2.08 -2.49 -11.16
CA GLY A 277 1.65 -1.26 -10.50
C GLY A 277 1.23 -0.12 -11.46
N THR A 278 1.65 -0.20 -12.73
CA THR A 278 1.30 0.78 -13.77
C THR A 278 0.14 0.34 -14.68
N LEU A 279 -0.41 -0.85 -14.49
CA LEU A 279 -1.44 -1.39 -15.38
C LEU A 279 -2.81 -0.74 -15.13
N SER A 280 -3.54 -0.48 -16.22
CA SER A 280 -4.95 -0.13 -16.14
C SER A 280 -5.79 -1.33 -15.70
N THR A 281 -7.01 -1.09 -15.23
CA THR A 281 -7.97 -2.17 -14.89
C THR A 281 -8.20 -3.12 -16.08
N ASP A 282 -8.23 -2.61 -17.31
CA ASP A 282 -8.38 -3.45 -18.50
C ASP A 282 -7.15 -4.32 -18.76
N ASN A 283 -5.94 -3.78 -18.53
CA ASN A 283 -4.71 -4.56 -18.64
C ASN A 283 -4.57 -5.59 -17.52
N ILE A 284 -5.09 -5.33 -16.32
CA ILE A 284 -5.19 -6.34 -15.25
C ILE A 284 -6.13 -7.48 -15.67
N LYS A 285 -7.29 -7.18 -16.27
CA LYS A 285 -8.17 -8.23 -16.82
C LYS A 285 -7.48 -9.02 -17.93
N LYS A 286 -6.80 -8.32 -18.84
CA LYS A 286 -6.02 -8.90 -19.93
C LYS A 286 -4.92 -9.83 -19.40
N LEU A 287 -4.23 -9.44 -18.33
CA LEU A 287 -3.22 -10.26 -17.68
C LEU A 287 -3.78 -11.59 -17.17
N GLY A 288 -4.95 -11.58 -16.52
CA GLY A 288 -5.59 -12.82 -16.08
C GLY A 288 -5.89 -13.78 -17.24
N ALA A 289 -6.35 -13.24 -18.37
CA ALA A 289 -6.56 -14.03 -19.59
C ALA A 289 -5.24 -14.53 -20.21
N ALA A 290 -4.21 -13.69 -20.26
CA ALA A 290 -2.89 -14.05 -20.77
C ALA A 290 -2.23 -15.16 -19.93
N VAL A 291 -2.37 -15.11 -18.61
CA VAL A 291 -1.88 -16.15 -17.67
C VAL A 291 -2.61 -17.48 -17.91
N THR A 292 -3.92 -17.44 -18.17
CA THR A 292 -4.69 -18.65 -18.52
C THR A 292 -4.20 -19.30 -19.80
N LEU A 293 -3.85 -18.49 -20.81
CA LEU A 293 -3.33 -18.93 -22.10
C LEU A 293 -1.89 -19.46 -21.97
N ALA A 294 -0.99 -18.67 -21.40
CA ALA A 294 0.45 -18.93 -21.38
C ALA A 294 0.92 -19.86 -20.25
N LYS A 295 0.16 -19.94 -19.15
CA LYS A 295 0.42 -20.81 -17.98
C LYS A 295 1.84 -20.65 -17.41
N PRO A 296 2.22 -19.43 -16.98
CA PRO A 296 3.51 -19.22 -16.31
C PRO A 296 3.56 -20.01 -14.99
N GLN A 297 4.78 -20.31 -14.53
CA GLN A 297 5.04 -21.19 -13.39
C GLN A 297 5.50 -20.44 -12.14
N ASN A 298 5.87 -19.17 -12.24
CA ASN A 298 6.39 -18.37 -11.13
C ASN A 298 6.18 -16.86 -11.38
N ALA A 299 6.55 -16.04 -10.39
CA ALA A 299 6.43 -14.58 -10.48
C ALA A 299 7.28 -13.98 -11.62
N GLU A 300 8.46 -14.52 -11.92
CA GLU A 300 9.33 -14.02 -13.00
C GLU A 300 8.66 -14.17 -14.38
N GLN A 301 8.14 -15.36 -14.69
CA GLN A 301 7.44 -15.61 -15.94
C GLN A 301 6.16 -14.77 -16.04
N ALA A 302 5.40 -14.62 -14.94
CA ALA A 302 4.26 -13.73 -14.90
C ALA A 302 4.65 -12.26 -15.16
N LYS A 303 5.78 -11.80 -14.60
CA LYS A 303 6.34 -10.46 -14.85
C LYS A 303 6.72 -10.28 -16.32
N ASN A 304 7.35 -11.29 -16.93
CA ASN A 304 7.71 -11.24 -18.35
C ASN A 304 6.46 -11.18 -19.25
N LEU A 305 5.35 -11.84 -18.87
CA LEU A 305 4.07 -11.67 -19.56
C LEU A 305 3.53 -10.25 -19.41
N VAL A 306 3.62 -9.65 -18.21
CA VAL A 306 3.22 -8.25 -17.97
C VAL A 306 3.97 -7.29 -18.91
N GLU A 307 5.28 -7.46 -19.02
CA GLU A 307 6.16 -6.63 -19.86
C GLU A 307 5.88 -6.78 -21.37
N ASN A 308 5.22 -7.88 -21.79
CA ASN A 308 4.88 -8.17 -23.19
C ASN A 308 3.36 -8.29 -23.40
N LEU A 309 2.54 -7.66 -22.55
CA LEU A 309 1.07 -7.71 -22.63
C LEU A 309 0.52 -7.14 -23.95
N ASP A 310 1.27 -6.27 -24.62
CA ASP A 310 0.94 -5.69 -25.92
C ASP A 310 0.96 -6.72 -27.06
N LEU A 311 1.70 -7.83 -26.91
CA LEU A 311 1.72 -8.93 -27.88
C LEU A 311 0.45 -9.79 -27.87
N PHE A 312 -0.50 -9.50 -26.99
CA PHE A 312 -1.76 -10.23 -26.89
C PHE A 312 -2.92 -9.39 -27.42
N ASP A 313 -3.75 -9.95 -28.29
CA ASP A 313 -5.05 -9.39 -28.62
C ASP A 313 -6.07 -9.86 -27.58
N PHE A 314 -6.83 -8.93 -27.00
CA PHE A 314 -7.83 -9.25 -25.97
C PHE A 314 -9.18 -8.62 -26.30
N ALA A 315 -10.20 -9.47 -26.28
CA ALA A 315 -11.60 -9.10 -26.38
C ALA A 315 -12.29 -9.39 -25.04
N PRO A 316 -12.40 -8.40 -24.15
CA PRO A 316 -13.00 -8.58 -22.84
C PRO A 316 -14.45 -9.05 -22.95
N ASP A 317 -14.86 -9.95 -22.06
CA ASP A 317 -16.23 -10.47 -21.92
C ASP A 317 -16.82 -11.16 -23.18
N ALA A 318 -15.99 -11.43 -24.19
CA ALA A 318 -16.37 -12.21 -25.36
C ALA A 318 -16.19 -13.71 -25.09
N HIS A 319 -17.28 -14.46 -24.91
CA HIS A 319 -17.25 -15.88 -24.54
C HIS A 319 -17.72 -16.83 -25.66
N SER A 320 -18.00 -16.28 -26.84
CA SER A 320 -18.41 -17.04 -28.02
C SER A 320 -17.86 -16.42 -29.31
N PRO A 321 -17.77 -17.18 -30.43
CA PRO A 321 -17.33 -16.62 -31.71
C PRO A 321 -18.17 -15.43 -32.17
N ALA A 322 -19.47 -15.44 -31.92
CA ALA A 322 -20.34 -14.31 -32.28
C ALA A 322 -20.00 -13.04 -31.48
N GLU A 323 -19.78 -13.16 -30.17
CA GLU A 323 -19.39 -12.04 -29.31
C GLU A 323 -17.98 -11.52 -29.65
N TYR A 324 -17.03 -12.42 -29.89
CA TYR A 324 -15.69 -12.04 -30.35
C TYR A 324 -15.74 -11.30 -31.69
N GLY A 325 -16.50 -11.82 -32.66
CA GLY A 325 -16.68 -11.16 -33.95
C GLY A 325 -17.31 -9.77 -33.81
N LYS A 326 -18.30 -9.65 -32.92
CA LYS A 326 -18.94 -8.36 -32.61
C LYS A 326 -17.95 -7.38 -31.99
N TYR A 327 -17.18 -7.79 -30.99
CA TYR A 327 -16.11 -6.98 -30.41
C TYR A 327 -15.12 -6.52 -31.47
N MET A 328 -14.65 -7.43 -32.31
CA MET A 328 -13.65 -7.12 -33.33
C MET A 328 -14.14 -6.12 -34.36
N ILE A 329 -15.39 -6.19 -34.79
CA ILE A 329 -15.93 -5.27 -35.79
C ILE A 329 -16.33 -3.93 -35.16
N GLN A 330 -16.92 -3.94 -33.96
CA GLN A 330 -17.51 -2.73 -33.36
C GLN A 330 -16.56 -1.95 -32.46
N GLN A 331 -15.67 -2.65 -31.73
CA GLN A 331 -14.97 -2.09 -30.56
C GLN A 331 -13.45 -2.12 -30.68
N SER A 332 -12.87 -3.00 -31.51
CA SER A 332 -11.41 -3.10 -31.65
C SER A 332 -10.74 -1.87 -32.28
N GLY A 333 -11.52 -1.01 -32.95
CA GLY A 333 -11.00 0.12 -33.72
C GLY A 333 -10.34 -0.26 -35.05
N HIS A 334 -10.35 -1.54 -35.45
CA HIS A 334 -9.77 -1.98 -36.73
C HIS A 334 -10.64 -1.70 -37.96
N TYR A 335 -11.96 -1.52 -37.78
CA TYR A 335 -12.91 -1.37 -38.87
C TYR A 335 -13.78 -0.12 -38.69
N GLU A 336 -14.20 0.48 -39.79
CA GLU A 336 -15.28 1.47 -39.78
C GLU A 336 -16.61 0.72 -39.57
N PHE A 337 -17.20 0.88 -38.39
CA PHE A 337 -18.50 0.30 -38.05
C PHE A 337 -19.64 1.28 -38.38
N ASP A 338 -20.64 0.82 -39.12
CA ASP A 338 -21.89 1.54 -39.35
C ASP A 338 -23.03 0.83 -38.60
N GLU A 339 -23.59 1.51 -37.60
CA GLU A 339 -24.69 0.99 -36.77
C GLU A 339 -25.94 0.65 -37.61
N ASN A 340 -26.16 1.32 -38.74
CA ASN A 340 -27.29 1.02 -39.64
C ASN A 340 -27.12 -0.32 -40.36
N LEU A 341 -25.91 -0.87 -40.37
CA LEU A 341 -25.57 -2.15 -40.99
C LEU A 341 -25.43 -3.29 -39.98
N ASP A 342 -25.69 -3.06 -38.68
CA ASP A 342 -25.43 -4.03 -37.60
C ASP A 342 -26.01 -5.42 -37.89
N GLU A 343 -27.27 -5.48 -38.34
CA GLU A 343 -27.98 -6.73 -38.64
C GLU A 343 -27.43 -7.49 -39.86
N PHE A 344 -26.61 -6.85 -40.69
CA PHE A 344 -26.05 -7.43 -41.92
C PHE A 344 -24.64 -7.99 -41.73
N TYR A 345 -23.96 -7.68 -40.62
CA TYR A 345 -22.64 -8.24 -40.34
C TYR A 345 -22.77 -9.68 -39.84
N ASP A 346 -22.12 -10.61 -40.54
CA ASP A 346 -21.98 -11.99 -40.06
C ASP A 346 -20.79 -12.11 -39.10
N TYR A 347 -21.01 -11.65 -37.87
CA TYR A 347 -20.01 -11.67 -36.79
C TYR A 347 -19.42 -13.06 -36.56
N LYS A 348 -20.27 -14.09 -36.58
CA LYS A 348 -19.87 -15.46 -36.26
C LYS A 348 -18.96 -16.03 -37.34
N SER A 349 -19.33 -15.91 -38.61
CA SER A 349 -18.50 -16.44 -39.71
C SER A 349 -17.16 -15.72 -39.80
N TYR A 350 -17.14 -14.40 -39.60
CA TYR A 350 -15.90 -13.62 -39.52
C TYR A 350 -14.99 -14.13 -38.40
N ALA A 351 -15.53 -14.26 -37.18
CA ALA A 351 -14.76 -14.76 -36.04
C ALA A 351 -14.24 -16.18 -36.29
N GLN A 352 -15.07 -17.07 -36.85
CA GLN A 352 -14.69 -18.46 -37.10
C GLN A 352 -13.46 -18.58 -38.01
N GLN A 353 -13.31 -17.70 -39.00
CA GLN A 353 -12.11 -17.67 -39.84
C GLN A 353 -10.88 -17.30 -39.02
N ARG A 354 -10.98 -16.21 -38.24
CA ARG A 354 -9.88 -15.69 -37.43
C ARG A 354 -9.45 -16.66 -36.34
N LEU A 355 -10.42 -17.28 -35.65
CA LEU A 355 -10.19 -18.31 -34.63
C LEU A 355 -9.42 -19.54 -35.14
N ASN A 356 -9.47 -19.83 -36.44
CA ASN A 356 -8.71 -20.95 -37.01
C ASN A 356 -7.26 -20.60 -37.32
N ASP A 357 -6.97 -19.31 -37.53
CA ASP A 357 -5.65 -18.79 -37.88
C ASP A 357 -4.89 -18.28 -36.63
N ASP A 358 -5.63 -17.96 -35.56
CA ASP A 358 -5.12 -17.39 -34.32
C ASP A 358 -4.76 -18.46 -33.28
N ASP A 359 -3.60 -18.32 -32.64
CA ASP A 359 -3.25 -19.10 -31.45
C ASP A 359 -3.86 -18.45 -30.20
N GLY A 360 -5.17 -18.63 -30.05
CA GLY A 360 -5.95 -18.02 -28.97
C GLY A 360 -7.04 -18.92 -28.41
N MET A 361 -7.63 -18.49 -27.29
CA MET A 361 -8.66 -19.24 -26.58
C MET A 361 -9.68 -18.34 -25.89
N PHE A 362 -10.86 -18.89 -25.62
CA PHE A 362 -11.84 -18.31 -24.72
C PHE A 362 -11.48 -18.62 -23.27
N THR A 363 -11.56 -17.61 -22.41
CA THR A 363 -11.36 -17.68 -20.97
C THR A 363 -12.58 -17.11 -20.24
N ASP A 364 -12.59 -17.20 -18.92
CA ASP A 364 -13.62 -16.60 -18.07
C ASP A 364 -13.62 -15.06 -18.15
N ARG A 365 -12.58 -14.44 -18.73
CA ARG A 365 -12.45 -12.98 -18.91
C ARG A 365 -12.69 -12.51 -20.34
N GLY A 366 -12.90 -13.42 -21.30
CA GLY A 366 -13.13 -13.11 -22.70
C GLY A 366 -12.24 -13.91 -23.64
N TYR A 367 -12.02 -13.42 -24.87
CA TYR A 367 -11.13 -14.09 -25.83
C TYR A 367 -9.75 -13.44 -25.82
N ILE A 368 -8.71 -14.26 -25.74
CA ILE A 368 -7.29 -13.85 -25.74
C ILE A 368 -6.54 -14.61 -26.83
N ALA A 369 -5.72 -13.92 -27.61
CA ALA A 369 -4.86 -14.53 -28.62
C ALA A 369 -3.46 -13.92 -28.58
N TYR A 370 -2.44 -14.77 -28.70
CA TYR A 370 -1.06 -14.30 -28.79
C TYR A 370 -0.69 -13.97 -30.25
N LYS A 371 -0.04 -12.84 -30.47
CA LYS A 371 0.33 -12.29 -31.79
C LYS A 371 1.83 -12.04 -31.96
N GLY A 372 2.65 -12.40 -30.98
CA GLY A 372 4.09 -12.18 -31.04
C GLY A 372 4.81 -13.15 -31.99
N TYR A 373 6.01 -12.75 -32.42
CA TYR A 373 6.87 -13.56 -33.30
C TYR A 373 7.60 -14.69 -32.58
N PHE A 374 7.99 -14.45 -31.33
CA PHE A 374 8.64 -15.44 -30.46
C PHE A 374 7.61 -16.39 -29.87
N SER A 375 7.99 -17.59 -29.43
CA SER A 375 7.04 -18.47 -28.74
C SER A 375 6.68 -17.92 -27.36
N LEU A 376 5.55 -18.38 -26.79
CA LEU A 376 5.17 -18.02 -25.42
C LEU A 376 6.25 -18.44 -24.42
N GLU A 377 6.91 -19.59 -24.63
CA GLU A 377 8.04 -20.02 -23.80
C GLU A 377 9.22 -19.04 -23.89
N GLU A 378 9.58 -18.58 -25.09
CA GLU A 378 10.65 -17.59 -25.25
C GLU A 378 10.35 -16.27 -24.56
N ILE A 379 9.10 -15.80 -24.63
CA ILE A 379 8.66 -14.59 -23.90
C ILE A 379 8.73 -14.81 -22.39
N MET A 380 8.25 -15.95 -21.88
CA MET A 380 8.27 -16.26 -20.45
C MET A 380 9.69 -16.40 -19.89
N GLU A 381 10.66 -16.85 -20.70
CA GLU A 381 12.09 -16.91 -20.34
C GLU A 381 12.84 -15.56 -20.52
N GLY A 382 12.11 -14.46 -20.78
CA GLY A 382 12.67 -13.11 -20.85
C GLY A 382 13.15 -12.68 -22.25
N GLY A 383 12.79 -13.42 -23.30
CA GLY A 383 12.98 -12.98 -24.67
C GLY A 383 12.20 -11.70 -24.95
N GLN A 384 12.90 -10.60 -25.27
CA GLN A 384 12.24 -9.34 -25.62
C GLN A 384 11.65 -9.42 -27.02
N GLY A 385 10.32 -9.29 -27.11
CA GLY A 385 9.57 -9.15 -28.37
C GLY A 385 9.74 -7.78 -29.02
N GLY A 386 10.98 -7.31 -29.21
CA GLY A 386 11.22 -6.03 -29.88
C GLY A 386 10.81 -6.10 -31.36
N SER A 387 9.88 -5.23 -31.76
CA SER A 387 9.71 -4.90 -33.19
C SER A 387 11.06 -4.48 -33.75
N MET A 388 11.63 -5.24 -34.69
CA MET A 388 12.71 -4.72 -35.50
C MET A 388 12.16 -3.50 -36.25
N GLU A 389 12.61 -2.29 -35.88
CA GLU A 389 12.59 -1.16 -36.82
C GLU A 389 13.29 -1.66 -38.08
N MET A 390 12.50 -1.89 -39.13
CA MET A 390 12.99 -2.26 -40.45
C MET A 390 13.85 -1.09 -40.94
N GLY A 391 15.15 -1.18 -40.67
CA GLY A 391 16.16 -0.31 -41.23
C GLY A 391 15.99 -0.31 -42.75
N GLY A 392 15.55 0.83 -43.27
CA GLY A 392 15.35 1.04 -44.69
C GLY A 392 16.62 0.66 -45.45
N MET A 393 16.52 -0.37 -46.28
CA MET A 393 17.51 -0.58 -47.32
C MET A 393 17.32 0.50 -48.38
N VAL A 394 18.35 1.33 -48.52
CA VAL A 394 18.56 2.28 -49.62
C VAL A 394 18.87 1.52 -50.91
#